data_AF-A0A0C3AIQ9-F1
#
_entry.id   AF-A0A0C3AIQ9-F1
#
_cell.length_a   1.000
_cell.length_b   1.000
_cell.length_c   1.000
_cell.angle_alpha   90.00
_cell.angle_beta   90.00
_cell.angle_gamma   90.00
#
_symmetry.space_group_name_H-M   'P 1'
#
loop_
_entity.id
_entity.type
_entity.pdbx_description
1 polymer ?
#
loop_
_entity_poly.entity_id
_entity_poly.type
_entity_poly.pdbx_seq_one_letter_code
_entity_poly.pdbx_strand_id
1 'polypeptide(L)'
;MTGWYCGAFTIMLHNHIHNNGVLSKRYAFFDFTVPYILEPLMGHTWDSYYYHHVKHHHCEGNGPDDLSSTIRYQRDSLLHLLCYVGRFFFLISIELPLYFAQKKRYDLTVKQVVSELANFGFIYAMATLNLRATLFTFILPLIVIRIGLMIGNWGQHAFVDEEDPNSNFRSSITLIDVPSNRFCFNDGYHTSHHLNPLRHWRDHPAAFLGAKHLYASQHALVLCNIDYLMITYRLMLKDYDHLAKCLVPIGEQIKMSHRQRVEMLRKKTRRFTEDDIRRKFRKE
;
A
#
# COMPACT_ATOMS: atom_id res chain seq x y z
N MET A 1 23.34 -0.66 1.51
CA MET A 1 22.83 -1.61 2.51
C MET A 1 21.37 -1.36 2.86
N THR A 2 20.95 -0.13 3.19
CA THR A 2 19.54 0.19 3.59
C THR A 2 18.50 -0.30 2.58
N GLY A 3 18.68 -0.03 1.27
CA GLY A 3 17.72 -0.43 0.24
C GLY A 3 17.44 -1.95 0.13
N TRP A 4 18.39 -2.81 0.52
CA TRP A 4 18.19 -4.27 0.49
C TRP A 4 17.26 -4.74 1.60
N TYR A 5 17.34 -4.10 2.78
CA TYR A 5 16.54 -4.47 3.96
C TYR A 5 15.22 -3.70 4.04
N CYS A 6 15.09 -2.57 3.34
CA CYS A 6 13.92 -1.70 3.37
C CYS A 6 12.60 -2.44 3.12
N GLY A 7 12.55 -3.32 2.11
CA GLY A 7 11.33 -4.08 1.79
C GLY A 7 10.93 -5.01 2.93
N ALA A 8 11.84 -5.89 3.35
CA ALA A 8 11.59 -6.85 4.42
C ALA A 8 11.25 -6.15 5.75
N PHE A 9 11.99 -5.09 6.12
CA PHE A 9 11.71 -4.31 7.32
C PHE A 9 10.34 -3.63 7.25
N THR A 10 10.00 -2.99 6.13
CA THR A 10 8.71 -2.29 5.97
C THR A 10 7.55 -3.25 6.09
N ILE A 11 7.65 -4.45 5.50
CA ILE A 11 6.57 -5.44 5.62
C ILE A 11 6.57 -6.14 6.98
N MET A 12 7.72 -6.33 7.63
CA MET A 12 7.75 -6.75 9.04
C MET A 12 7.04 -5.72 9.93
N LEU A 13 7.32 -4.43 9.73
CA LEU A 13 6.66 -3.34 10.43
C LEU A 13 5.15 -3.31 10.13
N HIS A 14 4.74 -3.52 8.89
CA HIS A 14 3.33 -3.68 8.50
C HIS A 14 2.65 -4.79 9.32
N ASN A 15 3.26 -5.97 9.42
CA ASN A 15 2.74 -7.06 10.23
C ASN A 15 2.69 -6.68 11.72
N HIS A 16 3.72 -6.00 12.22
CA HIS A 16 3.80 -5.54 13.61
C HIS A 16 2.65 -4.57 13.97
N ILE A 17 2.39 -3.56 13.12
CA ILE A 17 1.36 -2.54 13.38
C ILE A 17 -0.07 -3.09 13.25
N HIS A 18 -0.28 -4.14 12.45
CA HIS A 18 -1.57 -4.84 12.39
C HIS A 18 -1.77 -5.76 13.59
N ASN A 19 -0.74 -6.51 14.00
CA ASN A 19 -0.86 -7.59 14.98
C ASN A 19 -0.49 -7.18 16.43
N ASN A 20 -0.17 -5.91 16.66
CA ASN A 20 0.34 -5.38 17.94
C ASN A 20 1.63 -6.08 18.39
N GLY A 21 2.52 -6.34 17.44
CA GLY A 21 3.74 -7.13 17.66
C GLY A 21 3.92 -8.26 16.64
N VAL A 22 5.16 -8.74 16.52
CA VAL A 22 5.49 -9.96 15.76
C VAL A 22 6.16 -11.03 16.62
N LEU A 23 6.48 -10.72 17.87
CA LEU A 23 7.08 -11.65 18.81
C LEU A 23 6.09 -12.09 19.89
N SER A 24 6.40 -13.20 20.56
CA SER A 24 5.61 -13.67 21.70
C SER A 24 5.64 -12.66 22.85
N LYS A 25 4.60 -12.64 23.69
CA LYS A 25 4.47 -11.71 24.84
C LYS A 25 5.68 -11.67 25.78
N ARG A 26 6.44 -12.77 25.90
CA ARG A 26 7.69 -12.81 26.69
C ARG A 26 8.73 -11.78 26.21
N TYR A 27 8.71 -11.44 24.92
CA TYR A 27 9.61 -10.48 24.30
C TYR A 27 8.94 -9.14 24.00
N ALA A 28 7.76 -8.85 24.59
CA ALA A 28 6.97 -7.67 24.25
C ALA A 28 7.74 -6.34 24.39
N PHE A 29 8.63 -6.22 25.39
CA PHE A 29 9.47 -5.03 25.54
C PHE A 29 10.42 -4.84 24.35
N PHE A 30 11.06 -5.92 23.90
CA PHE A 30 11.94 -5.88 22.72
C PHE A 30 11.14 -5.63 21.44
N ASP A 31 10.02 -6.33 21.28
CA ASP A 31 9.12 -6.19 20.12
C ASP A 31 8.61 -4.74 19.98
N PHE A 32 8.21 -4.12 21.09
CA PHE A 32 7.78 -2.74 21.13
C PHE A 32 8.91 -1.75 20.82
N THR A 33 10.11 -1.94 21.39
CA THR A 33 11.19 -0.93 21.31
C THR A 33 11.95 -0.93 19.99
N VAL A 34 12.13 -2.09 19.36
CA VAL A 34 12.97 -2.23 18.16
C VAL A 34 12.48 -1.38 16.98
N PRO A 35 11.17 -1.37 16.63
CA PRO A 35 10.65 -0.47 15.61
C PRO A 35 10.98 1.00 15.87
N TYR A 36 10.83 1.51 17.10
CA TYR A 36 11.13 2.92 17.39
C TYR A 36 12.61 3.29 17.22
N ILE A 37 13.54 2.33 17.31
CA ILE A 37 14.95 2.59 17.03
C ILE A 37 15.24 2.48 15.52
N LEU A 38 14.68 1.47 14.86
CA LEU A 38 15.02 1.15 13.48
C LEU A 38 14.20 1.93 12.44
N GLU A 39 12.99 2.36 12.75
CA GLU A 39 12.09 3.07 11.84
C GLU A 39 12.77 4.29 11.19
N PRO A 40 13.35 5.24 11.94
CA PRO A 40 14.02 6.40 11.34
C PRO A 40 15.19 6.01 10.44
N LEU A 41 15.97 4.99 10.84
CA LEU A 41 17.11 4.48 10.07
C LEU A 41 16.68 3.80 8.77
N MET A 42 15.46 3.26 8.75
CA MET A 42 14.86 2.63 7.59
C MET A 42 14.07 3.61 6.73
N GLY A 43 13.89 4.87 7.16
CA GLY A 43 13.16 5.90 6.42
C GLY A 43 11.68 6.05 6.79
N HIS A 44 11.24 5.40 7.86
CA HIS A 44 9.91 5.63 8.43
C HIS A 44 9.95 6.76 9.46
N THR A 45 8.86 7.50 9.57
CA THR A 45 8.63 8.42 10.68
C THR A 45 7.84 7.68 11.75
N TRP A 46 8.22 7.86 13.02
CA TRP A 46 7.55 7.25 14.17
C TRP A 46 6.04 7.34 14.09
N ASP A 47 5.39 6.20 14.25
CA ASP A 47 3.93 5.98 14.23
C ASP A 47 3.18 6.38 12.95
N SER A 48 3.76 7.18 12.05
CA SER A 48 3.06 7.69 10.87
C SER A 48 2.59 6.57 9.96
N TYR A 49 3.37 5.49 9.85
CA TYR A 49 2.94 4.34 9.06
C TYR A 49 1.73 3.63 9.68
N TYR A 50 1.66 3.50 11.01
CA TYR A 50 0.49 2.98 11.72
C TYR A 50 -0.74 3.88 11.52
N TYR A 51 -0.60 5.18 11.73
CA TYR A 51 -1.72 6.11 11.61
C TYR A 51 -2.22 6.20 10.17
N HIS A 52 -1.33 6.29 9.19
CA HIS A 52 -1.71 6.33 7.78
C HIS A 52 -2.29 4.98 7.31
N HIS A 53 -1.61 3.87 7.57
CA HIS A 53 -2.02 2.58 7.03
C HIS A 53 -3.22 2.00 7.78
N VAL A 54 -3.09 1.81 9.09
CA VAL A 54 -4.08 1.09 9.91
C VAL A 54 -5.27 1.97 10.25
N LYS A 55 -5.03 3.24 10.62
CA LYS A 55 -6.11 4.13 11.11
C LYS A 55 -6.77 4.96 10.02
N HIS A 56 -6.23 4.96 8.80
CA HIS A 56 -6.73 5.73 7.67
C HIS A 56 -6.97 4.85 6.43
N HIS A 57 -5.93 4.32 5.77
CA HIS A 57 -6.05 3.55 4.51
C HIS A 57 -6.96 2.33 4.65
N HIS A 58 -6.79 1.52 5.69
CA HIS A 58 -7.67 0.36 5.91
C HIS A 58 -9.11 0.74 6.26
N CYS A 59 -9.33 1.93 6.84
CA CYS A 59 -10.68 2.41 7.13
C CYS A 59 -11.42 2.85 5.88
N GLU A 60 -10.71 3.42 4.90
CA GLU A 60 -11.31 3.97 3.68
C GLU A 60 -11.17 3.04 2.47
N GLY A 61 -10.27 2.06 2.49
CA GLY A 61 -10.20 0.94 1.54
C GLY A 61 -9.85 1.37 0.11
N ASN A 62 -8.94 2.33 -0.08
CA ASN A 62 -8.67 2.99 -1.37
C ASN A 62 -9.92 3.71 -1.95
N GLY A 63 -10.93 3.97 -1.11
CA GLY A 63 -12.12 4.74 -1.46
C GLY A 63 -11.88 6.25 -1.58
N PRO A 64 -12.92 7.05 -1.81
CA PRO A 64 -12.80 8.47 -2.14
C PRO A 64 -12.25 9.34 -1.02
N ASP A 65 -12.43 8.93 0.23
CA ASP A 65 -11.93 9.63 1.42
C ASP A 65 -10.49 9.19 1.78
N ASP A 66 -9.94 8.21 1.08
CA ASP A 66 -8.57 7.76 1.29
C ASP A 66 -7.58 8.77 0.68
N LEU A 67 -6.74 9.36 1.53
CA LEU A 67 -5.65 10.26 1.15
C LEU A 67 -4.61 9.61 0.23
N SER A 68 -4.54 8.29 0.21
CA SER A 68 -3.72 7.50 -0.71
C SER A 68 -4.55 6.77 -1.78
N SER A 69 -5.78 7.22 -2.02
CA SER A 69 -6.62 6.66 -3.08
C SER A 69 -6.02 6.87 -4.47
N THR A 70 -6.08 5.82 -5.27
CA THR A 70 -5.67 5.85 -6.68
C THR A 70 -6.85 6.14 -7.63
N ILE A 71 -8.10 6.13 -7.16
CA ILE A 71 -9.29 6.08 -8.03
C ILE A 71 -9.50 7.34 -8.88
N ARG A 72 -9.07 8.51 -8.37
CA ARG A 72 -9.15 9.79 -9.10
C ARG A 72 -8.05 9.96 -10.14
N TYR A 73 -7.08 9.05 -10.17
CA TYR A 73 -5.93 9.11 -11.06
C TYR A 73 -6.09 8.16 -12.25
N GLN A 74 -5.53 8.57 -13.40
CA GLN A 74 -5.36 7.67 -14.53
C GLN A 74 -4.15 6.79 -14.23
N ARG A 75 -4.38 5.50 -13.95
CA ARG A 75 -3.39 4.63 -13.30
C ARG A 75 -2.27 4.11 -14.21
N ASP A 76 -2.32 4.47 -15.48
CA ASP A 76 -1.28 4.23 -16.50
C ASP A 76 -0.74 5.54 -17.10
N SER A 77 -0.75 6.62 -16.31
CA SER A 77 -0.20 7.92 -16.67
C SER A 77 0.90 8.34 -15.71
N LEU A 78 2.10 8.58 -16.26
CA LEU A 78 3.27 9.02 -15.49
C LEU A 78 3.02 10.36 -14.79
N LEU A 79 2.36 11.30 -15.46
CA LEU A 79 2.02 12.58 -14.86
C LEU A 79 1.13 12.40 -13.62
N HIS A 80 0.13 11.53 -13.70
CA HIS A 80 -0.76 11.27 -12.57
C HIS A 80 -0.04 10.56 -11.43
N LEU A 81 0.86 9.62 -11.73
CA LEU A 81 1.72 8.99 -10.72
C LEU A 81 2.58 10.04 -10.00
N LEU A 82 3.20 10.96 -10.75
CA LEU A 82 4.01 12.04 -10.18
C LEU A 82 3.17 12.99 -9.32
N CYS A 83 1.97 13.36 -9.76
CA CYS A 83 1.03 14.16 -8.95
C CYS A 83 0.64 13.45 -7.66
N TYR A 84 0.37 12.14 -7.73
CA TYR A 84 0.01 11.31 -6.59
C TYR A 84 1.16 11.19 -5.58
N VAL A 85 2.36 10.83 -6.04
CA VAL A 85 3.57 10.75 -5.19
C VAL A 85 3.90 12.12 -4.60
N GLY A 86 3.84 13.19 -5.40
CA GLY A 86 4.13 14.56 -4.96
C GLY A 86 3.15 15.04 -3.89
N ARG A 87 1.83 14.83 -4.09
CA ARG A 87 0.81 15.15 -3.08
C ARG A 87 1.12 14.48 -1.76
N PHE A 88 1.31 13.15 -1.78
CA PHE A 88 1.62 12.41 -0.56
C PHE A 88 2.90 12.94 0.09
N PHE A 89 3.97 13.10 -0.68
CA PHE A 89 5.28 13.48 -0.17
C PHE A 89 5.26 14.82 0.58
N PHE A 90 4.57 15.83 0.02
CA PHE A 90 4.57 17.19 0.56
C PHE A 90 3.41 17.49 1.51
N LEU A 91 2.25 16.86 1.33
CA LEU A 91 1.01 17.26 2.00
C LEU A 91 0.53 16.28 3.07
N ILE A 92 1.01 15.04 3.10
CA ILE A 92 0.44 14.02 4.01
C ILE A 92 0.59 14.36 5.49
N SER A 93 1.70 14.99 5.89
CA SER A 93 1.94 15.44 7.27
C SER A 93 0.90 16.49 7.73
N ILE A 94 0.19 17.12 6.80
CA ILE A 94 -0.90 18.08 7.05
C ILE A 94 -2.27 17.43 6.82
N GLU A 95 -2.45 16.74 5.70
CA GLU A 95 -3.73 16.16 5.29
C GLU A 95 -4.21 15.06 6.27
N LEU A 96 -3.31 14.24 6.80
CA LEU A 96 -3.68 13.14 7.70
C LEU A 96 -4.22 13.62 9.06
N PRO A 97 -3.58 14.55 9.79
CA PRO A 97 -4.17 15.18 10.96
C PRO A 97 -5.52 15.85 10.68
N LEU A 98 -5.65 16.57 9.55
CA LEU A 98 -6.89 17.23 9.15
C LEU A 98 -8.00 16.22 8.90
N TYR A 99 -7.70 15.12 8.21
CA TYR A 99 -8.64 14.02 8.02
C TYR A 99 -9.16 13.49 9.37
N PHE A 100 -8.27 13.21 10.33
CA PHE A 100 -8.70 12.76 11.65
C PHE A 100 -9.56 13.80 12.38
N ALA A 101 -9.21 15.08 12.28
CA ALA A 101 -9.97 16.16 12.91
C ALA A 101 -11.37 16.30 12.29
N GLN A 102 -11.48 16.21 10.95
CA GLN A 102 -12.75 16.23 10.23
C GLN A 102 -13.64 15.05 10.60
N LYS A 103 -13.06 13.87 10.84
CA LYS A 103 -13.75 12.68 11.35
C LYS A 103 -13.95 12.69 12.88
N LYS A 104 -13.66 13.82 13.56
CA LYS A 104 -13.80 14.02 15.02
C LYS A 104 -12.96 13.05 15.88
N ARG A 105 -11.86 12.52 15.34
CA ARG A 105 -10.90 11.63 16.02
C ARG A 105 -9.72 12.43 16.57
N TYR A 106 -10.02 13.34 17.50
CA TYR A 106 -9.04 14.32 17.99
C TYR A 106 -7.85 13.69 18.71
N ASP A 107 -8.02 12.53 19.34
CA ASP A 107 -6.91 11.81 19.97
C ASP A 107 -5.85 11.40 18.94
N LEU A 108 -6.28 10.93 17.77
CA LEU A 108 -5.39 10.57 16.67
C LEU A 108 -4.80 11.79 15.98
N THR A 109 -5.56 12.89 15.86
CA THR A 109 -5.03 14.16 15.37
C THR A 109 -3.84 14.60 16.21
N VAL A 110 -3.98 14.65 17.54
CA VAL A 110 -2.92 15.08 18.44
C VAL A 110 -1.72 14.13 18.36
N LYS A 111 -1.96 12.82 18.42
CA LYS A 111 -0.88 11.83 18.33
C LYS A 111 -0.10 11.93 17.02
N GLN A 112 -0.78 12.01 15.87
CA GLN A 112 -0.12 12.16 14.57
C GLN A 112 0.72 13.45 14.49
N VAL A 113 0.18 14.58 14.98
CA VAL A 113 0.91 15.87 14.97
C VAL A 113 2.15 15.79 15.86
N VAL A 114 2.02 15.24 17.07
CA VAL A 114 3.15 15.10 18.00
C VAL A 114 4.21 14.18 17.41
N SER A 115 3.83 13.03 16.84
CA SER A 115 4.79 12.10 16.23
C SER A 115 5.50 12.75 15.04
N GLU A 116 4.81 13.43 14.12
CA GLU A 116 5.46 14.12 12.99
C GLU A 116 6.41 15.25 13.45
N LEU A 117 5.99 16.08 14.41
CA LEU A 117 6.85 17.14 14.95
C LEU A 117 8.07 16.57 15.67
N ALA A 118 7.92 15.48 16.42
CA ALA A 118 9.03 14.80 17.07
C ALA A 118 10.02 14.23 16.06
N ASN A 119 9.54 13.62 14.97
CA ASN A 119 10.39 13.11 13.89
C ASN A 119 11.19 14.22 13.21
N PHE A 120 10.55 15.31 12.77
CA PHE A 120 11.25 16.39 12.12
C PHE A 120 12.17 17.16 13.08
N GLY A 121 11.76 17.32 14.34
CA GLY A 121 12.60 17.86 15.40
C GLY A 121 13.85 17.02 15.65
N PHE A 122 13.71 15.69 15.67
CA PHE A 122 14.84 14.76 15.79
C PHE A 122 15.79 14.86 14.59
N ILE A 123 15.27 14.82 13.36
CA ILE A 123 16.09 14.96 12.14
C ILE A 123 16.83 16.30 12.14
N TYR A 124 16.14 17.39 12.50
CA TYR A 124 16.76 18.71 12.62
C TYR A 124 17.88 18.72 13.67
N ALA A 125 17.64 18.17 14.86
CA ALA A 125 18.65 18.06 15.90
C ALA A 125 19.86 17.21 15.47
N MET A 126 19.66 16.13 14.73
CA MET A 126 20.77 15.34 14.17
C MET A 126 21.53 16.12 13.09
N ALA A 127 20.83 16.91 12.27
CA ALA A 127 21.44 17.72 11.22
C ALA A 127 22.36 18.82 11.79
N THR A 128 22.02 19.40 12.94
CA THR A 128 22.88 20.39 13.61
C THR A 128 24.16 19.78 14.17
N LEU A 129 24.15 18.48 14.51
CA LEU A 129 25.34 17.74 14.94
C LEU A 129 26.22 17.34 13.74
N ASN A 130 25.60 16.74 12.72
CA ASN A 130 26.30 16.38 11.48
C ASN A 130 25.31 16.23 10.32
N LEU A 131 25.30 17.24 9.44
CA LEU A 131 24.43 17.25 8.27
C LEU A 131 24.70 16.10 7.30
N ARG A 132 25.97 15.74 7.08
CA ARG A 132 26.32 14.68 6.12
C ARG A 132 25.84 13.32 6.61
N ALA A 133 26.09 12.99 7.88
CA ALA A 133 25.60 11.76 8.48
C ALA A 133 24.07 11.72 8.39
N THR A 134 23.40 12.78 8.84
CA THR A 134 21.93 12.90 8.83
C THR A 134 21.32 12.75 7.44
N LEU A 135 21.97 13.32 6.43
CA LEU A 135 21.53 13.20 5.04
C LEU A 135 21.47 11.74 4.59
N PHE A 136 22.52 10.95 4.87
CA PHE A 136 22.62 9.57 4.41
C PHE A 136 21.90 8.57 5.32
N THR A 137 21.73 8.86 6.61
CA THR A 137 21.12 7.93 7.58
C THR A 137 19.63 8.15 7.79
N PHE A 138 19.13 9.37 7.62
CA PHE A 138 17.73 9.71 7.91
C PHE A 138 17.01 10.32 6.71
N ILE A 139 17.54 11.38 6.11
CA ILE A 139 16.83 12.13 5.06
C ILE A 139 16.70 11.30 3.77
N LEU A 140 17.79 10.72 3.28
CA LEU A 140 17.78 9.93 2.06
C LEU A 140 16.91 8.66 2.21
N PRO A 141 17.04 7.85 3.28
CA PRO A 141 16.11 6.75 3.54
C PRO A 141 14.64 7.19 3.60
N LEU A 142 14.34 8.30 4.28
CA LEU A 142 12.99 8.86 4.37
C LEU A 142 12.41 9.18 3.00
N ILE A 143 13.20 9.82 2.14
CA ILE A 143 12.78 10.14 0.77
C ILE A 143 12.50 8.86 -0.02
N VAL A 144 13.42 7.89 0.03
CA VAL A 144 13.33 6.63 -0.70
C VAL A 144 12.12 5.82 -0.27
N ILE A 145 11.87 5.68 1.04
CA ILE A 145 10.72 4.92 1.55
C ILE A 145 9.40 5.61 1.22
N ARG A 146 9.27 6.94 1.40
CA ARG A 146 8.03 7.65 1.04
C ARG A 146 7.68 7.45 -0.43
N ILE A 147 8.65 7.56 -1.32
CA ILE A 147 8.44 7.29 -2.76
C ILE A 147 8.09 5.81 -2.99
N GLY A 148 8.86 4.89 -2.39
CA GLY A 148 8.67 3.45 -2.56
C GLY A 148 7.29 2.95 -2.11
N LEU A 149 6.82 3.40 -0.94
CA LEU A 149 5.49 3.09 -0.41
C LEU A 149 4.39 3.56 -1.37
N MET A 150 4.53 4.75 -1.95
CA MET A 150 3.50 5.27 -2.86
C MET A 150 3.49 4.56 -4.21
N ILE A 151 4.66 4.24 -4.76
CA ILE A 151 4.76 3.43 -5.98
C ILE A 151 4.21 2.01 -5.73
N GLY A 152 4.46 1.45 -4.55
CA GLY A 152 3.90 0.16 -4.11
C GLY A 152 2.38 0.20 -4.00
N ASN A 153 1.82 1.17 -3.27
CA ASN A 153 0.36 1.35 -3.14
C ASN A 153 -0.31 1.55 -4.49
N TRP A 154 0.33 2.32 -5.39
CA TRP A 154 -0.15 2.48 -6.76
C TRP A 154 -0.26 1.14 -7.48
N GLY A 155 0.76 0.30 -7.41
CA GLY A 155 0.76 -1.03 -8.01
C GLY A 155 -0.29 -1.97 -7.38
N GLN A 156 -0.43 -1.92 -6.06
CA GLN A 156 -1.41 -2.69 -5.28
C GLN A 156 -2.87 -2.36 -5.67
N HIS A 157 -3.14 -1.10 -5.99
CA HIS A 157 -4.47 -0.57 -6.31
C HIS A 157 -4.59 -0.03 -7.75
N ALA A 158 -3.76 -0.51 -8.68
CA ALA A 158 -3.76 -0.01 -10.06
C ALA A 158 -5.00 -0.45 -10.87
N PHE A 159 -5.56 -1.61 -10.55
CA PHE A 159 -6.61 -2.26 -11.31
C PHE A 159 -7.92 -2.31 -10.50
N VAL A 160 -8.53 -1.15 -10.29
CA VAL A 160 -9.81 -1.07 -9.56
C VAL A 160 -10.97 -1.30 -10.53
N ASP A 161 -11.83 -2.25 -10.21
CA ASP A 161 -13.02 -2.57 -10.99
C ASP A 161 -13.98 -1.38 -11.10
N GLU A 162 -14.42 -1.10 -12.32
CA GLU A 162 -15.34 0.00 -12.58
C GLU A 162 -16.79 -0.29 -12.16
N GLU A 163 -17.18 -1.54 -11.93
CA GLU A 163 -18.56 -1.89 -11.58
C GLU A 163 -18.76 -1.92 -10.07
N ASP A 164 -17.88 -2.64 -9.36
CA ASP A 164 -17.88 -2.73 -7.90
C ASP A 164 -16.48 -2.37 -7.34
N PRO A 165 -16.15 -1.06 -7.28
CA PRO A 165 -14.86 -0.58 -6.82
C PRO A 165 -14.68 -0.65 -5.30
N ASN A 166 -15.75 -0.93 -4.54
CA ASN A 166 -15.71 -1.01 -3.08
C ASN A 166 -15.38 -2.41 -2.56
N SER A 167 -15.55 -3.45 -3.38
CA SER A 167 -15.18 -4.80 -3.01
C SER A 167 -13.67 -4.96 -2.91
N ASN A 168 -13.19 -5.45 -1.76
CA ASN A 168 -11.78 -5.78 -1.55
C ASN A 168 -11.22 -6.75 -2.59
N PHE A 169 -12.06 -7.64 -3.16
CA PHE A 169 -11.64 -8.55 -4.24
C PHE A 169 -11.34 -7.82 -5.56
N ARG A 170 -11.92 -6.64 -5.73
CA ARG A 170 -11.98 -5.90 -6.99
C ARG A 170 -11.22 -4.57 -6.95
N SER A 171 -10.90 -4.08 -5.76
CA SER A 171 -10.08 -2.90 -5.53
C SER A 171 -8.60 -3.22 -5.25
N SER A 172 -8.26 -4.49 -5.06
CA SER A 172 -6.91 -4.99 -4.79
C SER A 172 -6.56 -6.20 -5.66
N ILE A 173 -5.28 -6.58 -5.69
CA ILE A 173 -4.79 -7.72 -6.49
C ILE A 173 -3.93 -8.67 -5.65
N THR A 174 -3.86 -9.92 -6.08
CA THR A 174 -2.98 -10.95 -5.49
C THR A 174 -1.86 -11.32 -6.44
N LEU A 175 -0.63 -11.39 -5.92
CA LEU A 175 0.59 -11.77 -6.62
C LEU A 175 1.09 -13.10 -6.06
N ILE A 176 1.20 -14.10 -6.93
CA ILE A 176 1.74 -15.42 -6.60
C ILE A 176 3.08 -15.64 -7.30
N ASP A 177 3.88 -16.55 -6.75
CA ASP A 177 5.19 -16.92 -7.31
C ASP A 177 6.09 -15.70 -7.60
N VAL A 178 6.16 -14.79 -6.62
CA VAL A 178 7.01 -13.59 -6.63
C VAL A 178 8.04 -13.64 -5.52
N PRO A 179 9.30 -13.19 -5.76
CA PRO A 179 10.35 -13.22 -4.73
C PRO A 179 9.99 -12.47 -3.45
N SER A 180 9.23 -11.37 -3.55
CA SER A 180 8.75 -10.60 -2.40
C SER A 180 7.90 -11.42 -1.43
N ASN A 181 7.16 -12.43 -1.89
CA ASN A 181 6.42 -13.31 -0.97
C ASN A 181 7.35 -14.06 -0.01
N ARG A 182 8.57 -14.40 -0.47
CA ARG A 182 9.57 -15.08 0.36
C ARG A 182 10.26 -14.13 1.33
N PHE A 183 10.64 -12.94 0.87
CA PHE A 183 11.49 -12.02 1.65
C PHE A 183 10.71 -10.94 2.41
N CYS A 184 9.48 -10.68 2.00
CA CYS A 184 8.59 -9.66 2.54
C CYS A 184 7.27 -10.32 2.98
N PHE A 185 7.35 -11.40 3.76
CA PHE A 185 6.21 -11.94 4.52
C PHE A 185 4.91 -12.08 3.70
N ASN A 186 4.96 -12.72 2.52
CA ASN A 186 3.77 -12.92 1.67
C ASN A 186 3.00 -11.64 1.31
N ASP A 187 3.67 -10.49 1.18
CA ASP A 187 3.05 -9.19 0.83
C ASP A 187 2.22 -9.22 -0.47
N GLY A 188 2.58 -10.08 -1.42
CA GLY A 188 1.84 -10.27 -2.67
C GLY A 188 0.38 -10.70 -2.46
N TYR A 189 0.00 -11.22 -1.29
CA TYR A 189 -1.39 -11.58 -0.99
C TYR A 189 -2.21 -10.39 -0.49
N HIS A 190 -2.10 -9.23 -1.12
CA HIS A 190 -2.74 -7.98 -0.69
C HIS A 190 -4.28 -8.04 -0.63
N THR A 191 -4.93 -8.78 -1.55
CA THR A 191 -6.38 -9.04 -1.43
C THR A 191 -6.72 -9.82 -0.16
N SER A 192 -5.91 -10.84 0.17
CA SER A 192 -6.08 -11.60 1.42
C SER A 192 -5.93 -10.68 2.62
N HIS A 193 -4.93 -9.79 2.59
CA HIS A 193 -4.68 -8.76 3.60
C HIS A 193 -5.87 -7.82 3.80
N HIS A 194 -6.42 -7.23 2.73
CA HIS A 194 -7.60 -6.36 2.85
C HIS A 194 -8.85 -7.09 3.38
N LEU A 195 -9.00 -8.38 3.10
CA LEU A 195 -10.11 -9.18 3.63
C LEU A 195 -9.97 -9.49 5.12
N ASN A 196 -8.75 -9.62 5.64
CA ASN A 196 -8.48 -9.77 7.07
C ASN A 196 -7.07 -9.23 7.38
N PRO A 197 -6.96 -7.96 7.81
CA PRO A 197 -5.68 -7.31 8.07
C PRO A 197 -4.90 -7.90 9.26
N LEU A 198 -5.59 -8.65 10.14
CA LEU A 198 -5.00 -9.32 11.29
C LEU A 198 -4.56 -10.75 10.98
N ARG A 199 -4.64 -11.20 9.72
CA ARG A 199 -4.19 -12.54 9.35
C ARG A 199 -2.67 -12.61 9.45
N HIS A 200 -2.17 -13.65 10.12
CA HIS A 200 -0.74 -13.90 10.16
C HIS A 200 -0.20 -14.17 8.74
N TRP A 201 0.93 -13.56 8.38
CA TRP A 201 1.42 -13.56 6.99
C TRP A 201 1.59 -14.95 6.36
N ARG A 202 1.93 -15.96 7.18
CA ARG A 202 2.09 -17.36 6.75
C ARG A 202 0.79 -18.00 6.27
N ASP A 203 -0.36 -17.47 6.70
CA ASP A 203 -1.66 -18.08 6.45
C ASP A 203 -2.34 -17.51 5.20
N HIS A 204 -1.82 -16.42 4.62
CA HIS A 204 -2.37 -15.85 3.39
C HIS A 204 -2.46 -16.84 2.22
N PRO A 205 -1.44 -17.68 1.93
CA PRO A 205 -1.54 -18.66 0.85
C PRO A 205 -2.65 -19.70 1.07
N ALA A 206 -2.77 -20.22 2.29
CA ALA A 206 -3.81 -21.20 2.63
C ALA A 206 -5.21 -20.56 2.54
N ALA A 207 -5.36 -19.34 3.05
CA ALA A 207 -6.61 -18.58 2.95
C ALA A 207 -7.01 -18.30 1.50
N PHE A 208 -6.05 -17.94 0.65
CA PHE A 208 -6.27 -17.75 -0.79
C PHE A 208 -6.78 -19.05 -1.45
N LEU A 209 -6.13 -20.18 -1.19
CA LEU A 209 -6.54 -21.48 -1.75
C LEU A 209 -7.94 -21.90 -1.28
N GLY A 210 -8.27 -21.71 0.00
CA GLY A 210 -9.60 -21.99 0.53
C GLY A 210 -10.69 -21.08 -0.07
N ALA A 211 -10.35 -19.83 -0.36
CA ALA A 211 -11.26 -18.83 -0.92
C ALA A 211 -11.25 -18.77 -2.46
N LYS A 212 -10.60 -19.71 -3.17
CA LYS A 212 -10.45 -19.66 -4.64
C LYS A 212 -11.78 -19.47 -5.40
N HIS A 213 -12.86 -20.05 -4.88
CA HIS A 213 -14.20 -19.95 -5.46
C HIS A 213 -14.75 -18.52 -5.35
N LEU A 214 -14.50 -17.84 -4.21
CA LEU A 214 -14.85 -16.43 -4.01
C LEU A 214 -14.03 -15.53 -4.92
N TYR A 215 -12.72 -15.76 -5.05
CA TYR A 215 -11.88 -15.02 -5.98
C TYR A 215 -12.41 -15.10 -7.41
N ALA A 216 -12.82 -16.31 -7.85
CA ALA A 216 -13.41 -16.51 -9.17
C ALA A 216 -14.78 -15.83 -9.32
N SER A 217 -15.69 -15.98 -8.36
CA SER A 217 -17.04 -15.40 -8.44
C SER A 217 -17.06 -13.88 -8.27
N GLN A 218 -16.07 -13.32 -7.57
CA GLN A 218 -15.92 -11.87 -7.35
C GLN A 218 -15.04 -11.21 -8.41
N HIS A 219 -14.59 -11.94 -9.43
CA HIS A 219 -13.74 -11.45 -10.52
C HIS A 219 -12.43 -10.81 -10.04
N ALA A 220 -11.84 -11.37 -8.97
CA ALA A 220 -10.56 -10.91 -8.45
C ALA A 220 -9.43 -11.10 -9.48
N LEU A 221 -8.37 -10.30 -9.34
CA LEU A 221 -7.18 -10.41 -10.18
C LEU A 221 -6.04 -11.12 -9.44
N VAL A 222 -5.52 -12.15 -10.09
CA VAL A 222 -4.34 -12.89 -9.63
C VAL A 222 -3.28 -12.79 -10.72
N LEU A 223 -2.08 -12.34 -10.37
CA LEU A 223 -0.94 -12.28 -11.27
C LEU A 223 0.18 -13.17 -10.75
N CYS A 224 0.98 -13.75 -11.65
CA CYS A 224 2.16 -14.53 -11.31
C CYS A 224 3.44 -13.85 -11.80
N ASN A 225 4.53 -14.05 -11.04
CA ASN A 225 5.88 -13.65 -11.41
C ASN A 225 6.03 -12.16 -11.81
N ILE A 226 5.28 -11.28 -11.15
CA ILE A 226 5.36 -9.83 -11.30
C ILE A 226 5.06 -9.13 -9.98
N ASP A 227 5.96 -8.23 -9.56
CA ASP A 227 5.84 -7.48 -8.30
C ASP A 227 5.08 -6.16 -8.46
N TYR A 228 4.61 -5.54 -7.37
CA TYR A 228 3.88 -4.26 -7.38
C TYR A 228 4.67 -3.12 -8.02
N LEU A 229 5.97 -3.00 -7.71
CA LEU A 229 6.82 -1.98 -8.33
C LEU A 229 6.95 -2.21 -9.85
N MET A 230 7.01 -3.48 -10.26
CA MET A 230 7.08 -3.86 -11.67
C MET A 230 5.76 -3.61 -12.40
N ILE A 231 4.62 -3.85 -11.74
CA ILE A 231 3.30 -3.49 -12.25
C ILE A 231 3.25 -1.98 -12.50
N THR A 232 3.63 -1.16 -11.53
CA THR A 232 3.67 0.30 -11.71
C THR A 232 4.56 0.70 -12.87
N TYR A 233 5.77 0.14 -12.99
CA TYR A 233 6.66 0.37 -14.11
C TYR A 233 6.03 0.01 -15.47
N ARG A 234 5.45 -1.19 -15.60
CA ARG A 234 4.81 -1.67 -16.84
C ARG A 234 3.60 -0.82 -17.22
N LEU A 235 2.85 -0.31 -16.25
CA LEU A 235 1.74 0.63 -16.49
C LEU A 235 2.23 1.95 -17.06
N MET A 236 3.37 2.48 -16.59
CA MET A 236 3.93 3.73 -17.13
C MET A 236 4.38 3.56 -18.59
N LEU A 237 4.79 2.35 -18.96
CA LEU A 237 5.09 1.98 -20.35
C LEU A 237 3.85 1.59 -21.17
N LYS A 238 2.67 1.52 -20.54
CA LYS A 238 1.42 0.98 -21.12
C LYS A 238 1.60 -0.43 -21.71
N ASP A 239 2.50 -1.22 -21.13
CA ASP A 239 2.81 -2.59 -21.53
C ASP A 239 1.78 -3.57 -20.95
N TYR A 240 0.53 -3.41 -21.40
CA TYR A 240 -0.60 -4.26 -21.01
C TYR A 240 -0.45 -5.69 -21.52
N ASP A 241 0.32 -5.90 -22.58
CA ASP A 241 0.62 -7.23 -23.09
C ASP A 241 1.42 -8.05 -22.08
N HIS A 242 2.47 -7.47 -21.48
CA HIS A 242 3.20 -8.14 -20.41
C HIS A 242 2.32 -8.38 -19.18
N LEU A 243 1.55 -7.37 -18.76
CA LEU A 243 0.64 -7.48 -17.61
C LEU A 243 -0.39 -8.61 -17.81
N ALA A 244 -0.96 -8.74 -19.02
CA ALA A 244 -1.92 -9.79 -19.34
C ALA A 244 -1.27 -11.19 -19.46
N LYS A 245 0.02 -11.28 -19.82
CA LYS A 245 0.78 -12.55 -19.78
C LYS A 245 1.01 -13.04 -18.35
N CYS A 246 1.20 -12.11 -17.41
CA CYS A 246 1.34 -12.42 -15.99
C CYS A 246 -0.01 -12.73 -15.31
N LEU A 247 -1.14 -12.41 -15.92
CA LEU A 247 -2.45 -12.71 -15.35
C LEU A 247 -2.69 -14.22 -15.33
N VAL A 248 -3.07 -14.75 -14.16
CA VAL A 248 -3.54 -16.12 -13.98
C VAL A 248 -5.07 -16.11 -14.10
N PRO A 249 -5.65 -16.55 -15.24
CA PRO A 249 -7.08 -16.44 -15.45
C PRO A 249 -7.84 -17.36 -14.49
N ILE A 250 -8.85 -16.81 -13.81
CA ILE A 250 -9.73 -17.56 -12.90
C ILE A 250 -11.21 -17.33 -13.24
N GLY A 251 -12.05 -18.34 -13.02
CA GLY A 251 -13.49 -18.27 -13.32
C GLY A 251 -13.74 -17.94 -14.80
N GLU A 252 -14.62 -16.96 -15.06
CA GLU A 252 -14.96 -16.52 -16.42
C GLU A 252 -13.76 -15.93 -17.20
N GLN A 253 -12.70 -15.48 -16.52
CA GLN A 253 -11.49 -14.98 -17.18
C GLN A 253 -10.79 -16.09 -17.99
N ILE A 254 -11.00 -17.37 -17.65
CA ILE A 254 -10.40 -18.52 -18.37
C ILE A 254 -10.84 -18.57 -19.83
N LYS A 255 -12.07 -18.12 -20.12
CA LYS A 255 -12.63 -18.06 -21.48
C LYS A 255 -12.13 -16.84 -22.26
N MET A 256 -11.47 -15.88 -21.60
CA MET A 256 -11.00 -14.67 -22.27
C MET A 256 -9.75 -14.93 -23.10
N SER A 257 -9.82 -14.51 -24.36
CA SER A 257 -8.63 -14.36 -25.20
C SER A 257 -7.61 -13.41 -24.56
N HIS A 258 -6.35 -13.49 -24.99
CA HIS A 258 -5.31 -12.57 -24.52
C HIS A 258 -5.68 -11.10 -24.75
N ARG A 259 -6.25 -10.77 -25.92
CA ARG A 259 -6.73 -9.42 -26.24
C ARG A 259 -7.80 -8.93 -25.27
N GLN A 260 -8.76 -9.78 -24.93
CA GLN A 260 -9.81 -9.43 -23.95
C GLN A 260 -9.23 -9.18 -22.55
N ARG A 261 -8.20 -9.94 -22.14
CA ARG A 261 -7.49 -9.70 -20.87
C ARG A 261 -6.73 -8.38 -20.87
N VAL A 262 -6.04 -8.05 -21.97
CA VAL A 262 -5.38 -6.74 -22.17
C VAL A 262 -6.39 -5.59 -22.06
N GLU A 263 -7.52 -5.70 -22.75
CA GLU A 263 -8.59 -4.69 -22.73
C GLU A 263 -9.23 -4.56 -21.33
N MET A 264 -9.45 -5.67 -20.62
CA MET A 264 -9.95 -5.69 -19.24
C MET A 264 -9.01 -4.93 -18.30
N LEU A 265 -7.70 -5.25 -18.31
CA LEU A 265 -6.72 -4.57 -17.46
C LEU A 265 -6.65 -3.07 -17.78
N ARG A 266 -6.71 -2.70 -19.07
CA ARG A 266 -6.75 -1.28 -19.49
C ARG A 266 -8.03 -0.56 -19.07
N LYS A 267 -9.17 -1.25 -18.99
CA LYS A 267 -10.43 -0.67 -18.50
C LYS A 267 -10.31 -0.34 -17.01
N LYS A 268 -9.76 -1.27 -16.22
CA LYS A 268 -9.61 -1.15 -14.75
C LYS A 268 -8.60 -0.08 -14.29
N THR A 269 -7.73 0.43 -15.17
CA THR A 269 -6.79 1.52 -14.83
C THR A 269 -7.39 2.91 -15.03
N ARG A 270 -8.56 3.03 -15.68
CA ARG A 270 -9.20 4.32 -16.00
C ARG A 270 -9.60 5.06 -14.74
N ARG A 271 -9.33 6.36 -14.68
CA ARG A 271 -9.77 7.20 -13.55
C ARG A 271 -11.31 7.18 -13.43
N PHE A 272 -11.80 7.28 -12.21
CA PHE A 272 -13.21 7.50 -11.92
C PHE A 272 -13.53 8.99 -12.06
N THR A 273 -14.70 9.30 -12.63
CA THR A 273 -15.26 10.66 -12.57
C THR A 273 -15.89 10.92 -11.19
N GLU A 274 -16.11 12.19 -10.83
CA GLU A 274 -16.82 12.51 -9.59
C GLU A 274 -18.26 11.95 -9.58
N ASP A 275 -18.91 11.82 -10.74
CA ASP A 275 -20.21 11.16 -10.86
C ASP A 275 -20.12 9.64 -10.68
N ASP A 276 -19.03 9.00 -11.12
CA ASP A 276 -18.79 7.59 -10.81
C ASP A 276 -18.59 7.40 -9.30
N ILE A 277 -17.81 8.28 -8.68
CA ILE A 277 -17.53 8.25 -7.24
C ILE A 277 -18.84 8.39 -6.45
N ARG A 278 -19.64 9.41 -6.75
CA ARG A 278 -20.93 9.65 -6.09
C ARG A 278 -21.92 8.50 -6.23
N ARG A 279 -21.92 7.80 -7.37
CA ARG A 279 -22.84 6.68 -7.62
C ARG A 279 -22.37 5.39 -6.98
N LYS A 280 -21.08 5.07 -7.06
CA LYS A 280 -20.53 3.75 -6.72
C LYS A 280 -20.02 3.64 -5.29
N PHE A 281 -19.72 4.77 -4.64
CA PHE A 281 -19.18 4.82 -3.28
C PHE A 281 -20.16 5.41 -2.25
N ARG A 282 -21.44 5.55 -2.60
CA ARG A 282 -22.46 5.93 -1.62
C ARG A 282 -22.51 4.88 -0.51
N LYS A 283 -22.22 5.30 0.71
CA LYS A 283 -22.52 4.53 1.93
C LYS A 283 -24.05 4.60 2.09
N GLU A 284 -24.71 3.44 2.03
CA GLU A 284 -26.10 3.31 2.48
C GLU A 284 -26.25 3.72 3.95
#